data_AF-A0A8D1B6E7-F1
#
_entry.id   AF-A0A8D1B6E7-F1
#
_cell.length_a   1.000
_cell.length_b   1.000
_cell.length_c   1.000
_cell.angle_alpha   90.00
_cell.angle_beta   90.00
_cell.angle_gamma   90.00
#
_symmetry.space_group_name_H-M   'P 1'
#
loop_
_entity.id
_entity.type
_entity.pdbx_description
1 polymer ?
#
loop_
_entity_poly.entity_id
_entity_poly.type
_entity_poly.pdbx_seq_one_letter_code
_entity_poly.pdbx_strand_id
1 'polypeptide(L)'
;MQTIQEVYLLPIIISDSGNPPLSSTSTLTIRVCGCSSDGVVQSCNVEAYVLPIGLSMGALIAILACIILLLGTYFLHSLMVTIFLHNGGESGDGPLCGYNINNYITKPPDLQIQASFLQ
;
A
#
# COMPACT_ATOMS: atom_id res chain seq x y z
N MET A 1 -3.18 4.62 16.82
CA MET A 1 -3.76 4.78 15.47
C MET A 1 -3.70 3.41 14.82
N GLN A 2 -4.79 2.66 14.87
CA GLN A 2 -4.85 1.31 14.33
C GLN A 2 -5.28 1.45 12.88
N THR A 3 -4.34 1.33 11.95
CA THR A 3 -4.64 1.28 10.52
C THR A 3 -5.34 -0.05 10.26
N ILE A 4 -6.68 -0.03 10.24
CA ILE A 4 -7.47 -1.22 9.98
C ILE A 4 -7.38 -1.47 8.47
N GLN A 5 -6.44 -2.32 8.06
CA GLN A 5 -6.52 -2.91 6.74
C GLN A 5 -7.59 -4.00 6.84
N GLU A 6 -8.76 -3.77 6.24
CA GLU A 6 -9.79 -4.80 6.19
C GLU A 6 -9.37 -5.82 5.12
N VAL A 7 -8.86 -6.96 5.60
CA VAL A 7 -8.45 -8.08 4.77
C VAL A 7 -9.57 -9.11 4.79
N TYR A 8 -10.15 -9.39 3.62
CA TYR A 8 -11.14 -10.44 3.46
C TYR A 8 -10.49 -11.64 2.75
N LEU A 9 -10.63 -12.82 3.36
CA LEU A 9 -10.13 -14.07 2.83
C LEU A 9 -11.30 -14.86 2.24
N LEU A 10 -11.30 -15.01 0.93
CA LEU A 10 -12.35 -15.71 0.21
C LEU A 10 -11.85 -17.08 -0.26
N PRO A 11 -12.24 -18.19 0.41
CA PRO A 11 -11.91 -19.53 -0.08
C PRO A 11 -12.68 -19.85 -1.37
N ILE A 12 -11.94 -20.37 -2.33
CA ILE A 12 -12.40 -20.83 -3.64
C ILE A 12 -12.08 -22.32 -3.73
N ILE A 13 -13.10 -23.14 -3.89
CA ILE A 13 -12.99 -24.58 -4.06
C ILE A 13 -13.13 -24.90 -5.54
N ILE A 14 -12.18 -25.67 -6.05
CA ILE A 14 -12.09 -26.11 -7.43
C ILE A 14 -12.20 -27.63 -7.43
N SER A 15 -13.19 -28.19 -8.13
CA SER A 15 -13.40 -29.64 -8.23
C SER A 15 -13.27 -30.10 -9.67
N ASP A 16 -12.63 -31.25 -9.88
CA ASP A 16 -12.62 -31.94 -11.17
C ASP A 16 -13.87 -32.82 -11.37
N SER A 17 -13.99 -33.40 -12.57
CA SER A 17 -15.05 -34.34 -12.93
C SER A 17 -14.60 -35.81 -12.84
N GLY A 18 -13.57 -36.12 -12.06
CA GLY A 18 -13.03 -37.47 -11.89
C GLY A 18 -13.97 -38.38 -11.09
N ASN A 19 -13.66 -39.68 -11.04
CA ASN A 19 -14.32 -40.63 -10.13
C ASN A 19 -13.28 -41.49 -9.39
N PRO A 20 -13.00 -41.24 -8.10
CA PRO A 20 -13.61 -40.19 -7.29
C PRO A 20 -13.17 -38.78 -7.73
N PRO A 21 -14.04 -37.76 -7.58
CA PRO A 21 -13.67 -36.38 -7.90
C PRO A 21 -12.66 -35.86 -6.89
N LEU A 22 -11.68 -35.09 -7.36
CA LEU A 22 -10.69 -34.42 -6.52
C LEU A 22 -10.98 -32.92 -6.46
N SER A 23 -10.81 -32.35 -5.26
CA SER A 23 -11.00 -30.92 -5.02
C SER A 23 -9.76 -30.26 -4.45
N SER A 24 -9.44 -29.06 -4.93
CA SER A 24 -8.41 -28.17 -4.37
C SER A 24 -9.05 -26.89 -3.84
N THR A 25 -8.54 -26.39 -2.72
CA THR A 25 -8.98 -25.11 -2.13
C THR A 25 -7.87 -24.07 -2.30
N SER A 26 -8.22 -22.90 -2.81
CA SER A 26 -7.35 -21.74 -2.96
C SER A 26 -8.00 -20.52 -2.30
N THR A 27 -7.22 -19.55 -1.83
CA THR A 27 -7.75 -18.39 -1.10
C THR A 27 -7.47 -17.11 -1.86
N LEU A 28 -8.52 -16.37 -2.21
CA LEU A 28 -8.40 -15.02 -2.77
C LEU A 28 -8.34 -14.01 -1.62
N THR A 29 -7.29 -13.20 -1.60
CA THR A 29 -7.11 -12.15 -0.60
C THR A 29 -7.57 -10.82 -1.16
N ILE A 30 -8.55 -10.20 -0.50
CA ILE A 30 -9.05 -8.86 -0.86
C ILE A 30 -8.54 -7.89 0.21
N ARG A 31 -7.87 -6.82 -0.22
CA ARG A 31 -7.40 -5.75 0.66
C ARG A 31 -8.24 -4.51 0.40
N VAL A 32 -8.85 -3.98 1.45
CA VAL A 32 -9.59 -2.72 1.40
C VAL A 32 -8.77 -1.62 2.08
N CYS A 33 -8.75 -0.47 1.44
CA CYS A 33 -8.08 0.71 1.93
C CYS A 33 -9.10 1.76 2.38
N GLY A 34 -8.77 2.48 3.45
CA GLY A 34 -9.58 3.63 3.90
C GLY A 34 -9.48 4.79 2.91
N CYS A 35 -10.61 5.42 2.63
CA CYS A 35 -10.69 6.67 1.86
C CYS A 35 -11.21 7.80 2.76
N SER A 36 -10.61 8.98 2.62
CA SER A 36 -11.01 10.20 3.30
C SER A 36 -12.26 10.82 2.68
N SER A 37 -12.95 11.71 3.41
CA SER A 37 -14.11 12.45 2.91
C SER A 37 -13.79 13.43 1.77
N ASP A 38 -12.52 13.81 1.60
CA ASP A 38 -12.01 14.63 0.49
C ASP A 38 -11.57 13.80 -0.73
N GLY A 39 -11.82 12.48 -0.72
CA GLY A 39 -11.54 11.60 -1.85
C GLY A 39 -10.08 11.17 -1.96
N VAL A 40 -9.26 11.39 -0.94
CA VAL A 40 -7.85 10.95 -0.90
C VAL A 40 -7.74 9.55 -0.27
N VAL A 41 -6.95 8.67 -0.89
CA VAL A 41 -6.66 7.33 -0.34
C VAL A 41 -5.78 7.45 0.91
N GLN A 42 -6.27 6.99 2.06
CA GLN A 42 -5.63 7.22 3.35
C GLN A 42 -4.71 6.07 3.81
N SER A 43 -4.87 4.84 3.32
CA SER A 43 -4.11 3.72 3.87
C SER A 43 -4.02 2.49 2.95
N CYS A 44 -2.85 2.25 2.36
CA CYS A 44 -2.51 0.98 1.71
C CYS A 44 -1.00 0.63 1.78
N ASN A 45 -0.27 0.72 2.91
CA ASN A 45 1.03 0.01 2.99
C ASN A 45 1.62 -0.27 4.39
N VAL A 46 2.49 -1.29 4.34
CA VAL A 46 3.29 -2.12 5.27
C VAL A 46 3.92 -1.42 6.47
N GLU A 47 3.77 -2.10 7.61
CA GLU A 47 4.54 -1.95 8.85
C GLU A 47 5.98 -1.48 8.57
N ALA A 48 6.27 -0.24 8.93
CA ALA A 48 7.64 0.26 8.95
C ALA A 48 8.38 -0.49 10.08
N TYR A 49 9.21 -1.46 9.68
CA TYR A 49 10.10 -2.18 10.58
C TYR A 49 11.07 -1.18 11.23
N VAL A 50 10.81 -0.86 12.50
CA VAL A 50 11.70 -0.04 13.32
C VAL A 50 12.82 -0.93 13.87
N LEU A 51 13.98 -0.88 13.21
CA LEU A 51 15.22 -1.50 13.70
C LEU A 51 15.64 -0.82 15.03
N PRO A 52 15.99 -1.58 16.08
CA PRO A 52 16.56 -1.01 17.29
C PRO A 52 17.95 -0.45 16.96
N ILE A 53 18.01 0.87 16.82
CA ILE A 53 19.20 1.61 16.41
C ILE A 53 20.12 1.86 17.62
N GLY A 54 21.13 0.99 17.79
CA GLY A 54 22.31 1.26 18.61
C GLY A 54 23.38 1.96 17.79
N LEU A 55 23.43 3.30 17.83
CA LEU A 55 24.41 4.08 17.07
C LEU A 55 25.71 4.30 17.85
N SER A 56 26.84 3.91 17.26
CA SER A 56 28.17 4.30 17.72
C SER A 56 28.38 5.82 17.61
N MET A 57 29.27 6.41 18.41
CA MET A 57 29.55 7.85 18.39
C MET A 57 29.97 8.37 17.00
N GLY A 58 30.67 7.54 16.21
CA GLY A 58 31.00 7.89 14.82
C GLY A 58 29.76 8.03 13.93
N ALA A 59 28.75 7.18 14.14
CA ALA A 59 27.48 7.28 13.42
C ALA A 59 26.70 8.54 13.86
N LEU A 60 26.75 8.89 15.14
CA LEU A 60 26.12 10.11 15.66
C LEU A 60 26.72 11.38 15.02
N ILE A 61 28.05 11.45 14.91
CA ILE A 61 28.73 12.58 14.27
C ILE A 61 28.36 12.68 12.78
N ALA A 62 28.36 11.54 12.07
CA ALA A 62 27.97 11.50 10.66
C ALA A 62 26.52 11.96 10.47
N ILE A 63 25.60 11.55 11.34
CA ILE A 63 24.19 11.97 11.28
C ILE A 63 24.03 13.45 11.60
N LEU A 64 24.70 13.95 12.64
CA LEU A 64 24.67 15.38 12.98
C LEU A 64 25.21 16.23 11.83
N ALA A 65 26.32 15.82 11.23
CA ALA A 65 26.89 16.51 10.07
C ALA A 65 25.93 16.49 8.87
N CYS A 66 25.32 15.34 8.57
CA CYS A 66 24.30 15.23 7.53
C CYS A 66 23.10 16.14 7.81
N ILE A 67 22.60 16.19 9.05
CA ILE A 67 21.47 17.07 9.41
C ILE A 67 21.84 18.53 9.19
N ILE A 68 23.02 18.99 9.59
CA ILE A 68 23.45 20.37 9.40
C ILE A 68 23.56 20.72 7.91
N LEU A 69 24.17 19.84 7.10
CA LEU A 69 24.30 20.04 5.65
C LEU A 69 22.95 20.01 4.95
N LEU A 70 22.07 19.08 5.32
CA LEU A 70 20.72 18.97 4.80
C LEU A 70 19.88 20.20 5.18
N LEU A 71 19.95 20.68 6.42
CA LEU A 71 19.23 21.88 6.84
C LEU A 71 19.73 23.14 6.15
N GLY A 72 21.06 23.29 6.00
CA GLY A 72 21.64 24.44 5.29
C GLY A 72 21.25 24.46 3.82
N THR A 73 21.42 23.33 3.13
CA THR A 73 21.04 23.21 1.71
C THR A 73 19.53 23.29 1.50
N TYR A 74 18.73 22.69 2.37
CA TYR A 74 17.27 22.79 2.35
C TYR A 74 16.79 24.22 2.63
N PHE A 75 17.38 24.94 3.58
CA PHE A 75 17.01 26.33 3.85
C PHE A 75 17.32 27.24 2.66
N LEU A 76 18.50 27.08 2.04
CA LEU A 76 18.87 27.83 0.84
C LEU A 76 17.98 27.46 -0.36
N HIS A 77 17.72 26.17 -0.56
CA HIS A 77 16.86 25.69 -1.63
C HIS A 77 15.40 26.11 -1.40
N SER A 78 14.88 26.01 -0.18
CA SER A 78 13.54 26.45 0.20
C SER A 78 13.39 27.97 0.10
N LEU A 79 14.40 28.74 0.45
CA LEU A 79 14.42 30.18 0.23
C LEU A 79 14.33 30.51 -1.27
N MET A 80 15.16 29.85 -2.11
CA MET A 80 15.10 29.99 -3.56
C MET A 80 13.73 29.56 -4.12
N VAL A 81 13.24 28.37 -3.75
CA VAL A 81 11.95 27.81 -4.19
C VAL A 81 10.79 28.69 -3.74
N THR A 82 10.78 29.24 -2.52
CA THR A 82 9.74 30.16 -2.05
C THR A 82 9.76 31.46 -2.86
N ILE A 83 10.95 31.97 -3.21
CA ILE A 83 11.09 33.12 -4.13
C ILE A 83 10.54 32.79 -5.53
N PHE A 84 10.74 31.56 -6.02
CA PHE A 84 10.20 31.07 -7.30
C PHE A 84 8.69 30.79 -7.25
N LEU A 85 8.16 30.15 -6.19
CA LEU A 85 6.74 29.80 -6.00
C LEU A 85 5.86 31.01 -5.72
N HIS A 86 6.40 32.10 -5.14
CA HIS A 86 5.68 33.38 -5.10
C HIS A 86 5.34 33.89 -6.52
N ASN A 87 6.01 33.39 -7.56
CA ASN A 87 5.73 33.67 -8.98
C ASN A 87 5.14 32.47 -9.76
N GLY A 88 4.85 31.34 -9.12
CA GLY A 88 4.37 30.13 -9.78
C GLY A 88 3.39 29.36 -8.90
N GLY A 89 2.10 29.65 -9.06
CA GLY A 89 1.04 28.93 -8.35
C GLY A 89 0.96 27.45 -8.77
N GLU A 90 0.83 26.58 -7.77
CA GLU A 90 0.59 25.14 -7.92
C GLU A 90 -0.86 24.86 -8.34
N SER A 91 -1.05 24.03 -9.38
CA SER A 91 -2.30 23.31 -9.62
C SER A 91 -2.21 21.95 -8.94
N GLY A 92 -2.97 21.77 -7.87
CA GLY A 92 -3.05 20.52 -7.12
C GLY A 92 -4.30 19.72 -7.46
N ASP A 93 -4.16 18.70 -8.31
CA ASP A 93 -5.17 17.66 -8.50
C ASP A 93 -4.59 16.34 -7.93
N GLY A 94 -5.00 15.98 -6.71
CA GLY A 94 -4.70 14.68 -6.11
C GLY A 94 -5.59 13.57 -6.68
N PRO A 95 -5.19 12.28 -6.60
CA PRO A 95 -5.98 11.18 -7.13
C PRO A 95 -7.27 10.97 -6.30
N LEU A 96 -8.42 11.05 -6.96
CA LEU A 96 -9.73 10.71 -6.38
C LEU A 96 -9.84 9.20 -6.09
N CYS A 97 -10.44 8.82 -4.97
CA CYS A 97 -10.76 7.43 -4.63
C CYS A 97 -11.71 6.81 -5.66
N GLY A 98 -11.41 5.59 -6.09
CA GLY A 98 -12.26 4.79 -6.96
C GLY A 98 -12.19 3.30 -6.59
N TYR A 99 -13.18 2.54 -7.05
CA TYR A 99 -13.21 1.08 -6.91
C TYR A 99 -12.91 0.45 -8.27
N ASN A 100 -11.90 -0.42 -8.33
CA ASN A 100 -11.63 -1.22 -9.51
C ASN A 100 -11.10 -2.60 -9.08
N ILE A 101 -11.89 -3.65 -9.30
CA ILE A 101 -11.52 -5.03 -8.98
C ILE A 101 -11.52 -5.89 -10.26
N ASN A 102 -10.42 -5.85 -11.01
CA ASN A 102 -10.22 -6.73 -12.17
C ASN A 102 -9.74 -8.13 -11.71
N ASN A 103 -10.66 -9.02 -11.33
CA ASN A 103 -10.34 -10.40 -10.93
C ASN A 103 -11.06 -11.41 -11.85
N TYR A 104 -10.34 -11.97 -12.83
CA TYR A 104 -10.84 -13.02 -13.71
C TYR A 104 -10.17 -14.36 -13.38
N ILE A 105 -10.97 -15.42 -13.26
CA ILE A 105 -10.47 -16.80 -13.11
C ILE A 105 -10.82 -17.55 -14.39
N THR A 106 -9.80 -18.03 -15.10
CA THR A 106 -9.97 -18.93 -16.25
C THR A 106 -10.03 -20.37 -15.77
N LYS A 107 -10.98 -21.16 -16.30
CA LYS A 107 -11.13 -22.58 -15.96
C LYS A 107 -11.18 -23.48 -17.19
N PRO A 108 -10.66 -24.72 -17.08
CA PRO A 108 -10.96 -25.81 -18.02
C PRO A 108 -12.47 -26.20 -18.01
N PRO A 109 -12.98 -26.86 -19.06
CA PRO A 109 -14.40 -27.20 -19.19
C PRO A 109 -14.89 -28.20 -18.12
N ASP A 110 -14.02 -29.08 -17.67
CA ASP A 110 -14.23 -30.16 -16.70
C ASP A 110 -14.17 -29.72 -15.23
N LEU A 111 -13.72 -28.49 -14.96
CA LEU A 111 -13.64 -27.96 -13.60
C LEU A 111 -14.93 -27.25 -13.16
N GLN A 112 -15.32 -27.44 -11.91
CA GLN A 112 -16.36 -26.66 -11.22
C GLN A 112 -15.71 -25.70 -10.22
N ILE A 113 -16.15 -24.43 -10.18
CA ILE A 113 -15.65 -23.41 -9.24
C ILE A 113 -16.76 -23.01 -8.28
N GLN A 114 -16.49 -23.06 -6.99
CA GLN A 114 -17.38 -22.58 -5.93
C GLN A 114 -16.65 -21.58 -5.03
N ALA A 115 -17.24 -20.40 -4.83
CA ALA A 115 -16.74 -19.39 -3.90
C ALA A 115 -17.67 -19.30 -2.70
N SER A 116 -17.11 -19.22 -1.48
CA SER A 116 -17.90 -19.09 -0.25
C SER A 116 -17.35 -17.93 0.57
N PHE A 117 -18.22 -17.04 1.06
CA PHE A 117 -17.84 -16.01 2.02
C PHE A 117 -17.76 -16.64 3.41
N LEU A 118 -16.59 -16.62 4.03
CA LEU A 118 -16.46 -16.86 5.46
C LEU A 118 -16.84 -15.55 6.14
N GLN A 119 -18.06 -15.48 6.64
CA GLN A 119 -18.56 -14.34 7.41
C GLN A 119 -18.30 -14.54 8.90
#